data_AF-A0A1X7RRI6-F1
#
_entry.id   AF-A0A1X7RRI6-F1
#
_cell.length_a   1.000
_cell.length_b   1.000
_cell.length_c   1.000
_cell.angle_alpha   90.00
_cell.angle_beta   90.00
_cell.angle_gamma   90.00
#
_symmetry.space_group_name_H-M   'P 1'
#
loop_
_entity.id
_entity.type
_entity.pdbx_description
1 polymer ?
#
loop_
_entity_poly.entity_id
_entity_poly.type
_entity_poly.pdbx_seq_one_letter_code
_entity_poly.pdbx_strand_id
1 'polypeptide(L)'
;MPKGMLIFSGNSHPQLTEDICTHLGIPPAKIHLSKFSVGETQVEVGESVRGKDVFIVQSACSKPPNGTGNGGSLNDGLMELLITISACKTASAKRVTAVLPLFPYSRQSDLPYNKVGAPLARMPAKTADNGGNYTFDSRPGTPGPGGHNLPRDEKLEKKLGGMKLQGELRMPVSRSNTLESAASDTSPPEGSTSNYTAPPEFKPQRGYKQWVAQAGTLVADLLTCAGADHIITMDLHDPQYQGFFDIPVDNLYGRHLLRQYIAQRILPQHGGVDRCVIVSPDAGGAKRATSIADSLGMEFALIHKERRARQHDNPTYQTNGVNSNSSALLLVGHVREKICILIDDLADTSNTITRAAKLLKREGATKVYALVTHGVLSGDAVERIFHSGLDKVLVTDSVPQDDHIRKMEELCHAYGKPGGKLEVLNVAGVFAEAIRRQRGSQWRKNALDTPPGIYHS
;
A
#
# COMPACT_ATOMS: atom_id res chain seq x y z
N MET A 1 18.86 6.80 30.97
CA MET A 1 17.83 7.00 29.91
C MET A 1 18.52 7.20 28.57
N PRO A 2 18.01 6.67 27.45
CA PRO A 2 18.69 6.70 26.16
C PRO A 2 18.65 8.13 25.57
N LYS A 3 19.49 9.04 26.07
CA LYS A 3 19.56 10.44 25.62
C LYS A 3 19.64 10.49 24.08
N GLY A 4 18.74 11.23 23.45
CA GLY A 4 18.79 11.56 22.02
C GLY A 4 17.85 10.81 21.06
N MET A 5 16.89 10.02 21.54
CA MET A 5 15.88 9.36 20.68
C MET A 5 14.47 9.85 21.02
N LEU A 6 13.65 10.11 19.99
CA LEU A 6 12.25 10.49 20.13
C LEU A 6 11.37 9.64 19.21
N ILE A 7 10.19 9.26 19.70
CA ILE A 7 9.20 8.53 18.92
C ILE A 7 7.90 9.33 18.96
N PHE A 8 7.50 9.84 17.80
CA PHE A 8 6.22 10.51 17.61
C PHE A 8 5.19 9.53 17.07
N SER A 9 3.95 9.70 17.50
CA SER A 9 2.80 9.01 16.92
C SER A 9 2.09 9.91 15.93
N GLY A 10 1.63 9.35 14.81
CA GLY A 10 0.53 9.93 14.05
C GLY A 10 -0.84 9.59 14.67
N ASN A 11 -1.91 10.13 14.09
CA ASN A 11 -3.29 9.90 14.50
C ASN A 11 -3.84 8.52 14.07
N SER A 12 -3.21 7.85 13.10
CA SER A 12 -3.76 6.59 12.58
C SER A 12 -3.66 5.47 13.61
N HIS A 13 -2.58 5.39 14.40
CA HIS A 13 -2.39 4.27 15.34
C HIS A 13 -1.57 4.64 16.60
N PRO A 14 -2.14 5.45 17.52
CA PRO A 14 -1.43 5.85 18.74
C PRO A 14 -1.09 4.70 19.68
N GLN A 15 -1.96 3.69 19.79
CA GLN A 15 -1.75 2.56 20.68
C GLN A 15 -0.46 1.78 20.34
N LEU A 16 -0.21 1.52 19.05
CA LEU A 16 1.02 0.83 18.64
C LEU A 16 2.28 1.63 19.01
N THR A 17 2.21 2.97 18.91
CA THR A 17 3.33 3.83 19.33
C THR A 17 3.58 3.73 20.83
N GLU A 18 2.52 3.73 21.65
CA GLU A 18 2.61 3.56 23.10
C GLU A 18 3.21 2.20 23.48
N ASP A 19 2.80 1.13 22.81
CA ASP A 19 3.32 -0.22 23.04
C ASP A 19 4.82 -0.31 22.65
N ILE A 20 5.20 0.28 21.51
CA ILE A 20 6.62 0.37 21.08
C ILE A 20 7.44 1.12 22.13
N CYS A 21 6.92 2.25 22.61
CA CYS A 21 7.55 3.08 23.65
C CYS A 21 7.71 2.31 24.97
N THR A 22 6.69 1.53 25.35
CA THR A 22 6.71 0.65 26.53
C THR A 22 7.80 -0.41 26.42
N HIS A 23 7.93 -1.07 25.27
CA HIS A 23 9.02 -2.03 25.02
C HIS A 23 10.42 -1.39 25.07
N LEU A 24 10.54 -0.12 24.68
CA LEU A 24 11.81 0.63 24.68
C LEU A 24 12.11 1.32 26.02
N GLY A 25 11.16 1.33 26.96
CA GLY A 25 11.30 2.01 28.24
C GLY A 25 11.47 3.53 28.10
N ILE A 26 10.83 4.15 27.10
CA ILE A 26 10.81 5.61 26.89
C ILE A 26 9.36 6.09 26.72
N PRO A 27 9.03 7.33 27.10
CA PRO A 27 7.71 7.89 26.81
C PRO A 27 7.58 8.31 25.34
N PRO A 28 6.37 8.29 24.75
CA PRO A 28 6.10 8.93 23.47
C PRO A 28 6.42 10.43 23.52
N ALA A 29 6.97 10.94 22.42
CA ALA A 29 7.30 12.34 22.28
C ALA A 29 6.05 13.20 22.05
N LYS A 30 6.07 14.44 22.56
CA LYS A 30 4.89 15.33 22.53
C LYS A 30 4.69 15.92 21.13
N ILE A 31 3.51 15.71 20.56
CA ILE A 31 3.09 16.28 19.27
C ILE A 31 1.60 16.64 19.36
N HIS A 32 1.23 17.79 18.80
CA HIS A 32 -0.16 18.18 18.65
C HIS A 32 -0.55 18.05 17.18
N LEU A 33 -1.57 17.24 16.92
CA LEU A 33 -2.08 16.94 15.59
C LEU A 33 -3.54 17.35 15.56
N SER A 34 -3.89 18.24 14.63
CA SER A 34 -5.26 18.74 14.48
C SER A 34 -5.58 18.98 13.00
N LYS A 35 -6.85 19.29 12.71
CA LYS A 35 -7.29 19.73 11.40
C LYS A 35 -7.99 21.07 11.51
N PHE A 36 -7.69 21.98 10.58
CA PHE A 36 -8.49 23.19 10.40
C PHE A 36 -9.88 22.83 9.87
N SER A 37 -10.86 23.72 10.06
CA SER A 37 -12.24 23.50 9.60
C SER A 37 -12.36 23.26 8.09
N VAL A 38 -11.38 23.71 7.30
CA VAL A 38 -11.28 23.49 5.85
C VAL A 38 -10.70 22.12 5.47
N GLY A 39 -10.26 21.32 6.45
CA GLY A 39 -9.71 19.97 6.26
C GLY A 39 -8.19 19.89 6.17
N GLU A 40 -7.49 21.03 6.18
CA GLU A 40 -6.02 21.10 6.21
C GLU A 40 -5.45 20.51 7.49
N THR A 41 -4.35 19.78 7.38
CA THR A 41 -3.68 19.12 8.51
C THR A 41 -2.70 20.08 9.17
N GLN A 42 -2.81 20.23 10.50
CA GLN A 42 -1.92 21.03 11.32
C GLN A 42 -1.08 20.10 12.21
N VAL A 43 0.22 20.36 12.24
CA VAL A 43 1.20 19.59 13.04
C VAL A 43 2.06 20.55 13.84
N GLU A 44 2.12 20.36 15.16
CA GLU A 44 2.98 21.12 16.06
C GLU A 44 3.84 20.18 16.91
N VAL A 45 5.15 20.23 16.73
CA VAL A 45 6.10 19.43 17.50
C VAL A 45 6.30 20.08 18.88
N GLY A 46 5.90 19.37 19.95
CA GLY A 46 5.83 19.91 21.31
C GLY A 46 7.13 19.83 22.12
N GLU A 47 8.23 19.37 21.51
CA GLU A 47 9.54 19.30 22.15
C GLU A 47 10.71 19.46 21.16
N SER A 48 11.89 19.82 21.66
CA SER A 48 13.07 20.02 20.79
C SER A 48 13.54 18.70 20.18
N VAL A 49 13.56 18.62 18.84
CA VAL A 49 14.11 17.49 18.06
C VAL A 49 15.55 17.70 17.60
N ARG A 50 16.13 18.89 17.86
CA ARG A 50 17.46 19.29 17.35
C ARG A 50 18.53 18.27 17.73
N GLY A 51 19.24 17.73 16.74
CA GLY A 51 20.32 16.77 16.93
C GLY A 51 19.89 15.38 17.45
N LYS A 52 18.58 15.10 17.54
CA LYS A 52 18.04 13.81 17.99
C LYS A 52 17.73 12.89 16.82
N ASP A 53 17.74 11.59 17.08
CA ASP A 53 17.21 10.56 16.19
C ASP A 53 15.69 10.47 16.40
N VAL A 54 14.93 10.81 15.36
CA VAL A 54 13.47 10.89 15.40
C VAL A 54 12.86 9.72 14.63
N PHE A 55 11.86 9.08 15.23
CA PHE A 55 11.04 8.05 14.63
C PHE A 55 9.58 8.52 14.60
N ILE A 56 8.91 8.42 13.46
CA ILE A 56 7.51 8.80 13.32
C ILE A 56 6.73 7.55 12.94
N VAL A 57 5.87 7.09 13.84
CA VAL A 57 5.05 5.88 13.63
C VAL A 57 3.70 6.28 13.05
N GLN A 58 3.42 5.83 11.82
CA GLN A 58 2.16 6.10 11.12
C GLN A 58 1.82 4.96 10.18
N SER A 59 0.64 4.35 10.31
CA SER A 59 0.18 3.31 9.38
C SER A 59 -0.64 3.84 8.21
N ALA A 60 -1.07 5.11 8.28
CA ALA A 60 -1.84 5.80 7.23
C ALA A 60 -3.06 4.98 6.76
N CYS A 61 -3.82 4.43 7.70
CA CYS A 61 -5.04 3.68 7.44
C CYS A 61 -6.27 4.57 7.61
N SER A 62 -7.33 4.30 6.83
CA SER A 62 -8.62 4.98 7.01
C SER A 62 -9.25 4.55 8.33
N LYS A 63 -9.69 5.52 9.15
CA LYS A 63 -10.61 5.26 10.27
C LYS A 63 -12.03 5.63 9.88
N PRO A 64 -13.05 4.86 10.28
CA PRO A 64 -14.42 5.33 10.18
C PRO A 64 -14.59 6.62 11.00
N PRO A 65 -15.44 7.55 10.57
CA PRO A 65 -15.81 8.70 11.38
C PRO A 65 -16.67 8.21 12.55
N ASN A 66 -16.04 7.94 13.69
CA ASN A 66 -16.77 7.69 14.92
C ASN A 66 -17.20 9.07 15.46
N GLY A 67 -18.47 9.21 15.86
CA GLY A 67 -19.23 10.45 16.10
C GLY A 67 -18.67 11.51 17.07
N THR A 68 -17.38 11.50 17.38
CA THR A 68 -16.65 12.52 18.14
C THR A 68 -15.30 12.91 17.52
N GLY A 69 -14.94 12.42 16.33
CA GLY A 69 -13.70 12.82 15.66
C GLY A 69 -13.75 12.63 14.14
N ASN A 70 -13.12 13.57 13.42
CA ASN A 70 -12.88 13.46 11.98
C ASN A 70 -12.09 12.18 11.68
N GLY A 71 -12.78 11.10 11.28
CA GLY A 71 -12.15 9.89 10.79
C GLY A 71 -11.20 10.25 9.64
N GLY A 72 -9.89 10.14 9.88
CA GLY A 72 -8.88 10.45 8.87
C GLY A 72 -8.88 9.42 7.76
N SER A 73 -8.82 9.88 6.51
CA SER A 73 -8.58 9.02 5.36
C SER A 73 -7.11 8.57 5.33
N LEU A 74 -6.81 7.55 4.52
CA LEU A 74 -5.43 7.15 4.22
C LEU A 74 -4.58 8.35 3.75
N ASN A 75 -5.17 9.24 2.95
CA ASN A 75 -4.49 10.42 2.41
C ASN A 75 -4.19 11.44 3.50
N ASP A 76 -5.10 11.61 4.47
CA ASP A 76 -4.86 12.49 5.61
C ASP A 76 -3.71 11.99 6.47
N GLY A 77 -3.67 10.68 6.75
CA GLY A 77 -2.57 10.07 7.49
C GLY A 77 -1.23 10.19 6.76
N LEU A 78 -1.24 10.10 5.43
CA LEU A 78 -0.06 10.34 4.60
C LEU A 78 0.39 11.81 4.65
N MET A 79 -0.53 12.76 4.49
CA MET A 79 -0.20 14.19 4.56
C MET A 79 0.30 14.59 5.95
N GLU A 80 -0.33 14.10 7.01
CA GLU A 80 0.11 14.28 8.39
C GLU A 80 1.55 13.79 8.60
N LEU A 81 1.86 12.61 8.08
CA LEU A 81 3.21 12.05 8.13
C LEU A 81 4.22 12.93 7.39
N LEU A 82 3.92 13.33 6.16
CA LEU A 82 4.81 14.17 5.35
C LEU A 82 5.10 15.51 6.03
N ILE A 83 4.07 16.16 6.58
CA ILE A 83 4.21 17.42 7.32
C ILE A 83 5.04 17.20 8.59
N THR A 84 4.81 16.10 9.32
CA THR A 84 5.58 15.77 10.53
C THR A 84 7.06 15.53 10.23
N ILE A 85 7.37 14.80 9.15
CA ILE A 85 8.74 14.58 8.68
C ILE A 85 9.41 15.93 8.36
N SER A 86 8.74 16.76 7.57
CA SER A 86 9.25 18.09 7.18
C SER A 86 9.47 19.00 8.39
N ALA A 87 8.55 19.02 9.36
CA ALA A 87 8.69 19.78 10.61
C ALA A 87 9.90 19.30 11.42
N CYS A 88 10.12 17.99 11.54
CA CYS A 88 11.29 17.45 12.24
C CYS A 88 12.60 17.78 11.52
N LYS A 89 12.62 17.69 10.18
CA LYS A 89 13.81 17.98 9.37
C LYS A 89 14.20 19.45 9.46
N THR A 90 13.24 20.36 9.30
CA THR A 90 13.45 21.81 9.41
C THR A 90 13.85 22.24 10.83
N ALA A 91 13.34 21.55 11.86
CA ALA A 91 13.75 21.73 13.25
C ALA A 91 15.13 21.11 13.59
N SER A 92 15.92 20.73 12.57
CA SER A 92 17.29 20.21 12.68
C SER A 92 17.40 18.88 13.42
N ALA A 93 16.42 17.97 13.26
CA ALA A 93 16.60 16.58 13.66
C ALA A 93 17.85 16.00 12.99
N LYS A 94 18.61 15.17 13.72
CA LYS A 94 19.81 14.53 13.18
C LYS A 94 19.45 13.53 12.08
N ARG A 95 18.36 12.80 12.31
CA ARG A 95 17.82 11.78 11.41
C ARG A 95 16.33 11.64 11.64
N VAL A 96 15.57 11.49 10.57
CA VAL A 96 14.12 11.21 10.61
C VAL A 96 13.86 9.86 9.97
N THR A 97 13.34 8.90 10.75
CA THR A 97 12.93 7.58 10.27
C THR A 97 11.41 7.50 10.25
N ALA A 98 10.83 7.22 9.09
CA ALA A 98 9.40 6.93 9.00
C ALA A 98 9.17 5.44 9.30
N VAL A 99 8.34 5.15 10.30
CA VAL A 99 7.96 3.80 10.69
C VAL A 99 6.53 3.56 10.23
N LEU A 100 6.37 2.72 9.20
CA LEU A 100 5.14 2.51 8.44
C LEU A 100 4.70 1.05 8.57
N PRO A 101 3.96 0.66 9.62
CA PRO A 101 3.58 -0.72 9.82
C PRO A 101 2.82 -1.31 8.63
N LEU A 102 1.95 -0.51 7.99
CA LEU A 102 1.43 -0.76 6.66
C LEU A 102 1.91 0.34 5.71
N PHE A 103 2.55 -0.04 4.60
CA PHE A 103 2.97 0.93 3.59
C PHE A 103 1.78 1.39 2.72
N PRO A 104 1.46 2.70 2.67
CA PRO A 104 0.33 3.20 1.90
C PRO A 104 0.56 3.02 0.38
N TYR A 105 -0.51 2.77 -0.36
CA TYR A 105 -0.49 2.52 -1.82
C TYR A 105 0.33 1.32 -2.32
N SER A 106 0.86 0.47 -1.43
CA SER A 106 1.64 -0.73 -1.77
C SER A 106 0.94 -1.77 -2.66
N ARG A 107 -0.39 -1.71 -2.79
CA ARG A 107 -1.16 -2.61 -3.66
C ARG A 107 -1.19 -2.17 -5.12
N GLN A 108 -0.85 -0.92 -5.40
CA GLN A 108 -0.80 -0.38 -6.76
C GLN A 108 0.59 -0.63 -7.34
N SER A 109 0.94 -1.91 -7.47
CA SER A 109 2.22 -2.35 -8.02
C SER A 109 2.38 -1.79 -9.43
N ASP A 110 3.57 -1.26 -9.71
CA ASP A 110 3.99 -0.98 -11.06
C ASP A 110 3.98 -2.31 -11.82
N LEU A 111 2.98 -2.53 -12.69
CA LEU A 111 2.94 -3.67 -13.60
C LEU A 111 4.34 -3.86 -14.20
N PRO A 112 4.87 -5.09 -14.26
CA PRO A 112 6.30 -5.34 -14.37
C PRO A 112 6.88 -4.48 -15.48
N TYR A 113 7.75 -3.56 -15.07
CA TYR A 113 8.60 -2.84 -15.99
C TYR A 113 9.48 -3.87 -16.70
N ASN A 114 9.04 -4.34 -17.87
CA ASN A 114 9.93 -4.97 -18.81
C ASN A 114 10.98 -3.92 -19.17
N LYS A 115 12.20 -4.06 -18.62
CA LYS A 115 13.45 -3.46 -19.12
C LYS A 115 13.80 -3.92 -20.55
N VAL A 116 12.84 -4.40 -21.31
CA VAL A 116 13.00 -4.78 -22.71
C VAL A 116 12.48 -3.62 -23.55
N GLY A 117 13.34 -2.66 -23.84
CA GLY A 117 13.01 -1.60 -24.81
C GLY A 117 13.60 -0.22 -24.57
N ALA A 118 14.22 0.07 -23.43
CA ALA A 118 15.10 1.23 -23.32
C ALA A 118 16.49 0.82 -23.84
N PRO A 119 17.01 1.40 -24.93
CA PRO A 119 18.35 1.09 -25.37
C PRO A 119 19.33 1.49 -24.26
N LEU A 120 19.99 0.48 -23.69
CA LEU A 120 21.15 0.65 -22.84
C LEU A 120 22.29 1.22 -23.70
N ALA A 121 22.40 2.55 -23.73
CA ALA A 121 23.66 3.20 -24.05
C ALA A 121 24.23 3.78 -22.75
N ARG A 122 24.80 2.91 -21.91
CA ARG A 122 25.87 3.33 -21.01
C ARG A 122 27.08 3.59 -21.92
N MET A 123 27.29 4.83 -22.34
CA MET A 123 28.58 5.18 -22.94
C MET A 123 29.66 5.06 -21.85
N PRO A 124 30.78 4.38 -22.12
CA PRO A 124 31.89 4.37 -21.19
C PRO A 124 32.43 5.80 -21.06
N ALA A 125 32.79 6.18 -19.83
CA ALA A 125 33.47 7.43 -19.55
C ALA A 125 34.72 7.56 -20.43
N LYS A 126 34.69 8.48 -21.40
CA LYS A 126 35.89 9.00 -22.04
C LYS A 126 36.37 10.18 -21.20
N THR A 127 37.46 9.94 -20.48
CA THR A 127 38.39 10.98 -20.06
C THR A 127 39.01 11.67 -21.28
N ALA A 128 39.28 12.98 -21.14
CA ALA A 128 40.04 13.91 -22.00
C ALA A 128 39.24 14.78 -22.99
N ASP A 129 38.92 15.99 -22.51
CA ASP A 129 39.34 17.31 -23.05
C ASP A 129 39.06 17.65 -24.53
N ASN A 130 38.11 18.56 -24.79
CA ASN A 130 38.39 19.90 -25.35
C ASN A 130 37.10 20.75 -25.53
N GLY A 131 37.12 21.96 -24.97
CA GLY A 131 36.44 23.19 -25.40
C GLY A 131 34.98 23.19 -25.91
N GLY A 132 34.07 23.83 -25.16
CA GLY A 132 32.82 24.36 -25.72
C GLY A 132 31.74 24.69 -24.68
N ASN A 133 31.61 25.97 -24.33
CA ASN A 133 30.53 26.54 -23.52
C ASN A 133 29.13 26.18 -24.04
N TYR A 134 28.24 25.70 -23.16
CA TYR A 134 26.79 25.81 -23.35
C TYR A 134 26.13 26.29 -22.07
N THR A 135 25.58 27.50 -22.13
CA THR A 135 24.77 28.16 -21.09
C THR A 135 23.33 27.67 -21.12
N PHE A 136 22.80 27.43 -19.93
CA PHE A 136 21.42 27.08 -19.62
C PHE A 136 20.52 28.31 -19.76
N ASP A 137 19.83 28.49 -20.89
CA ASP A 137 18.52 29.13 -20.92
C ASP A 137 17.83 28.90 -22.28
N SER A 138 16.61 28.35 -22.26
CA SER A 138 15.73 28.32 -23.43
C SER A 138 14.29 28.14 -22.98
N ARG A 139 13.66 29.23 -22.55
CA ARG A 139 12.20 29.36 -22.62
C ARG A 139 11.81 29.56 -24.10
N PRO A 140 10.79 28.87 -24.64
CA PRO A 140 10.31 29.16 -25.99
C PRO A 140 9.64 30.54 -26.02
N GLY A 141 10.15 31.46 -26.83
CA GLY A 141 9.55 32.76 -27.08
C GLY A 141 8.37 32.68 -28.06
N THR A 142 7.29 33.40 -27.76
CA THR A 142 6.08 33.55 -28.56
C THR A 142 6.39 34.22 -29.92
N PRO A 143 5.87 33.74 -31.07
CA PRO A 143 6.13 34.38 -32.37
C PRO A 143 5.35 35.69 -32.53
N GLY A 144 6.06 36.78 -32.84
CA GLY A 144 5.49 38.04 -33.33
C GLY A 144 5.37 38.08 -34.86
N PRO A 145 4.57 39.00 -35.43
CA PRO A 145 4.21 38.98 -36.84
C PRO A 145 5.23 39.71 -37.73
N GLY A 146 5.62 39.06 -38.83
CA GLY A 146 6.25 39.69 -39.99
C GLY A 146 7.74 39.39 -40.19
N GLY A 147 8.09 38.82 -41.35
CA GLY A 147 9.48 38.75 -41.84
C GLY A 147 9.81 37.47 -42.62
N HIS A 148 9.72 37.55 -43.95
CA HIS A 148 10.06 36.52 -44.93
C HIS A 148 11.55 36.10 -44.93
N ASN A 149 11.83 34.78 -44.98
CA ASN A 149 12.62 34.08 -46.03
C ASN A 149 13.19 32.74 -45.51
N LEU A 150 12.63 31.64 -46.00
CA LEU A 150 13.19 30.27 -45.90
C LEU A 150 13.56 29.80 -47.33
N PRO A 151 14.67 29.06 -47.53
CA PRO A 151 14.90 28.36 -48.79
C PRO A 151 13.97 27.13 -48.88
N ARG A 152 13.33 27.00 -50.04
CA ARG A 152 12.28 26.05 -50.40
C ARG A 152 12.89 24.70 -50.80
N ASP A 153 12.50 23.62 -50.14
CA ASP A 153 12.95 22.25 -50.45
C ASP A 153 11.88 21.52 -51.28
N GLU A 154 12.13 21.39 -52.59
CA GLU A 154 11.14 21.11 -53.65
C GLU A 154 10.77 19.61 -53.82
N LYS A 155 11.06 18.77 -52.82
CA LYS A 155 10.84 17.31 -52.92
C LYS A 155 9.65 16.77 -52.11
N LEU A 156 8.93 17.61 -51.37
CA LEU A 156 7.77 17.18 -50.56
C LEU A 156 6.41 17.40 -51.23
N GLU A 157 6.30 18.25 -52.26
CA GLU A 157 5.02 18.59 -52.89
C GLU A 157 4.47 17.57 -53.91
N LYS A 158 5.23 16.51 -54.25
CA LYS A 158 4.79 15.52 -55.25
C LYS A 158 4.08 14.27 -54.71
N LYS A 159 3.80 14.19 -53.40
CA LYS A 159 3.13 13.02 -52.78
C LYS A 159 1.80 13.30 -52.08
N LEU A 160 1.22 14.50 -52.21
CA LEU A 160 -0.05 14.85 -51.57
C LEU A 160 -1.12 15.43 -52.52
N GLY A 161 -1.04 15.11 -53.80
CA GLY A 161 -2.09 15.45 -54.77
C GLY A 161 -3.05 14.28 -55.00
N GLY A 162 -4.02 14.07 -54.10
CA GLY A 162 -5.05 13.05 -54.34
C GLY A 162 -5.95 12.73 -53.16
N MET A 163 -6.77 13.67 -52.70
CA MET A 163 -8.04 13.37 -52.02
C MET A 163 -8.89 14.66 -51.94
N LYS A 164 -9.96 14.72 -52.74
CA LYS A 164 -10.98 15.78 -52.71
C LYS A 164 -11.91 15.54 -51.51
N LEU A 165 -12.18 16.58 -50.72
CA LEU A 165 -13.27 16.62 -49.72
C LEU A 165 -14.34 17.59 -50.22
N GLN A 166 -15.60 17.15 -50.22
CA GLN A 166 -16.78 17.91 -50.62
C GLN A 166 -17.74 17.86 -49.41
N GLY A 167 -18.14 19.01 -48.86
CA GLY A 167 -19.14 19.08 -47.78
C GLY A 167 -18.99 20.31 -46.88
N GLU A 168 -20.09 21.06 -46.73
CA GLU A 168 -20.21 22.44 -46.26
C GLU A 168 -19.96 22.67 -44.75
N LEU A 169 -19.34 23.82 -44.41
CA LEU A 169 -19.18 24.34 -43.05
C LEU A 169 -20.34 25.30 -42.71
N ARG A 170 -21.19 24.91 -41.74
CA ARG A 170 -22.07 25.84 -41.01
C ARG A 170 -21.35 26.36 -39.76
N MET A 171 -21.18 27.68 -39.67
CA MET A 171 -20.71 28.38 -38.46
C MET A 171 -21.88 28.66 -37.51
N PRO A 172 -21.64 28.68 -36.19
CA PRO A 172 -22.31 29.68 -35.38
C PRO A 172 -21.39 30.43 -34.38
N VAL A 173 -21.44 31.76 -34.55
CA VAL A 173 -21.63 32.85 -33.59
C VAL A 173 -20.64 33.07 -32.41
N SER A 174 -20.24 34.35 -32.37
CA SER A 174 -19.46 35.12 -31.39
C SER A 174 -19.71 34.84 -29.90
N ARG A 175 -18.61 34.93 -29.14
CA ARG A 175 -18.56 34.96 -27.68
C ARG A 175 -19.28 36.19 -27.11
N SER A 176 -20.03 36.01 -26.02
CA SER A 176 -20.45 37.07 -25.09
C SER A 176 -20.09 36.67 -23.67
N ASN A 177 -19.50 37.61 -22.94
CA ASN A 177 -19.24 37.54 -21.51
C ASN A 177 -20.55 37.41 -20.72
N THR A 178 -20.60 36.54 -19.71
CA THR A 178 -21.38 36.77 -18.49
C THR A 178 -20.74 36.02 -17.32
N LEU A 179 -20.28 36.84 -16.36
CA LEU A 179 -20.22 36.48 -14.95
C LEU A 179 -21.61 36.06 -14.50
N GLU A 180 -21.74 34.88 -13.88
CA GLU A 180 -22.72 34.63 -12.82
C GLU A 180 -22.38 33.31 -12.12
N SER A 181 -21.85 33.44 -10.91
CA SER A 181 -21.63 32.35 -9.97
C SER A 181 -22.95 32.04 -9.27
N ALA A 182 -23.58 30.92 -9.61
CA ALA A 182 -24.69 30.38 -8.83
C ALA A 182 -24.14 29.34 -7.84
N ALA A 183 -24.37 29.62 -6.56
CA ALA A 183 -24.05 28.77 -5.42
C ALA A 183 -24.64 27.37 -5.56
N SER A 184 -23.84 26.33 -5.32
CA SER A 184 -24.35 24.98 -5.12
C SER A 184 -24.68 24.78 -3.65
N ASP A 185 -25.98 24.85 -3.38
CA ASP A 185 -26.64 24.69 -2.10
C ASP A 185 -26.44 23.28 -1.51
N THR A 186 -26.37 23.26 -0.19
CA THR A 186 -26.12 22.10 0.67
C THR A 186 -27.44 21.44 1.08
N SER A 187 -27.67 20.17 0.72
CA SER A 187 -28.32 19.09 1.51
C SER A 187 -28.65 17.84 0.65
N PRO A 188 -28.61 16.61 1.20
CA PRO A 188 -28.64 15.36 0.42
C PRO A 188 -30.07 14.84 0.18
N PRO A 189 -30.35 14.15 -0.94
CA PRO A 189 -31.52 13.30 -1.05
C PRO A 189 -31.20 11.89 -0.52
N GLU A 190 -32.06 11.37 0.33
CA GLU A 190 -32.07 9.99 0.79
C GLU A 190 -32.20 9.00 -0.37
N GLY A 191 -31.46 7.90 -0.30
CA GLY A 191 -31.70 6.70 -1.12
C GLY A 191 -31.18 6.77 -2.56
N SER A 192 -29.86 6.66 -2.76
CA SER A 192 -29.36 6.09 -4.01
C SER A 192 -28.11 5.23 -3.76
N THR A 193 -28.24 3.94 -4.05
CA THR A 193 -27.12 3.03 -4.28
C THR A 193 -26.30 3.61 -5.42
N SER A 194 -25.09 4.08 -5.14
CA SER A 194 -24.16 4.54 -6.17
C SER A 194 -23.76 3.35 -7.05
N ASN A 195 -24.47 3.20 -8.17
CA ASN A 195 -24.05 2.32 -9.25
C ASN A 195 -22.75 2.89 -9.82
N TYR A 196 -21.61 2.40 -9.31
CA TYR A 196 -20.33 2.53 -9.98
C TYR A 196 -20.42 1.83 -11.33
N THR A 197 -20.74 2.58 -12.38
CA THR A 197 -20.57 2.12 -13.75
C THR A 197 -19.08 1.96 -13.98
N ALA A 198 -18.61 0.71 -14.09
CA ALA A 198 -17.22 0.44 -14.42
C ALA A 198 -16.85 1.25 -15.68
N PRO A 199 -15.70 1.95 -15.69
CA PRO A 199 -15.30 2.73 -16.85
C PRO A 199 -15.30 1.85 -18.10
N PRO A 200 -15.63 2.41 -19.28
CA PRO A 200 -15.63 1.66 -20.53
C PRO A 200 -14.29 0.97 -20.73
N GLU A 201 -14.35 -0.29 -21.17
CA GLU A 201 -13.17 -1.13 -21.36
C GLU A 201 -12.19 -0.46 -22.32
N PHE A 202 -11.03 -0.05 -21.78
CA PHE A 202 -10.02 0.68 -22.55
C PHE A 202 -9.46 -0.23 -23.64
N LYS A 203 -9.76 0.08 -24.90
CA LYS A 203 -9.15 -0.57 -26.06
C LYS A 203 -7.89 0.24 -26.42
N PRO A 204 -6.67 -0.23 -26.08
CA PRO A 204 -5.46 0.50 -26.43
C PRO A 204 -5.40 0.69 -27.94
N GLN A 205 -5.18 1.93 -28.38
CA GLN A 205 -4.86 2.19 -29.78
C GLN A 205 -3.61 1.39 -30.16
N ARG A 206 -3.51 0.90 -31.40
CA ARG A 206 -2.30 0.18 -31.85
C ARG A 206 -1.07 1.06 -31.61
N GLY A 207 -0.14 0.59 -30.77
CA GLY A 207 1.06 1.33 -30.37
C GLY A 207 0.95 2.12 -29.05
N TYR A 208 -0.25 2.29 -28.47
CA TYR A 208 -0.40 2.89 -27.15
C TYR A 208 -0.11 1.85 -26.06
N LYS A 209 1.01 2.06 -25.34
CA LYS A 209 1.30 1.34 -24.10
C LYS A 209 0.42 1.94 -23.01
N GLN A 210 -0.40 1.11 -22.38
CA GLN A 210 -1.21 1.55 -21.23
C GLN A 210 -0.30 2.17 -20.17
N TRP A 211 -0.46 3.46 -19.93
CA TRP A 211 0.23 4.14 -18.85
C TRP A 211 -0.54 3.87 -17.55
N VAL A 212 0.18 3.40 -16.53
CA VAL A 212 -0.38 3.11 -15.21
C VAL A 212 0.35 4.00 -14.22
N ALA A 213 -0.42 4.75 -13.43
CA ALA A 213 0.13 5.62 -12.41
C ALA A 213 0.91 4.79 -11.40
N GLN A 214 2.16 5.20 -11.15
CA GLN A 214 3.07 4.52 -10.22
C GLN A 214 2.91 5.09 -8.82
N ALA A 215 1.75 4.86 -8.21
CA ALA A 215 1.37 5.53 -6.97
C ALA A 215 2.34 5.23 -5.81
N GLY A 216 2.84 4.00 -5.70
CA GLY A 216 3.81 3.68 -4.65
C GLY A 216 5.18 4.33 -4.86
N THR A 217 5.62 4.50 -6.11
CA THR A 217 6.85 5.26 -6.45
C THR A 217 6.67 6.74 -6.09
N LEU A 218 5.53 7.34 -6.44
CA LEU A 218 5.20 8.71 -6.02
C LEU A 218 5.23 8.87 -4.49
N VAL A 219 4.68 7.90 -3.74
CA VAL A 219 4.70 7.95 -2.27
C VAL A 219 6.12 7.85 -1.73
N ALA A 220 6.98 7.01 -2.31
CA ALA A 220 8.39 6.92 -1.93
C ALA A 220 9.14 8.24 -2.18
N ASP A 221 8.89 8.88 -3.33
CA ASP A 221 9.44 10.19 -3.68
C ASP A 221 8.97 11.28 -2.71
N LEU A 222 7.68 11.29 -2.36
CA LEU A 222 7.12 12.25 -1.40
C LEU A 222 7.75 12.10 -0.02
N LEU A 223 7.91 10.88 0.48
CA LEU A 223 8.54 10.61 1.78
C LEU A 223 10.01 11.06 1.80
N THR A 224 10.74 10.76 0.73
CA THR A 224 12.15 11.15 0.56
C THR A 224 12.27 12.68 0.47
N CYS A 225 11.43 13.32 -0.34
CA CYS A 225 11.39 14.77 -0.51
C CYS A 225 10.99 15.53 0.77
N ALA A 226 10.05 14.97 1.56
CA ALA A 226 9.70 15.52 2.86
C ALA A 226 10.87 15.52 3.85
N GLY A 227 11.89 14.70 3.62
CA GLY A 227 13.13 14.66 4.40
C GLY A 227 13.31 13.41 5.26
N ALA A 228 12.63 12.30 4.94
CA ALA A 228 12.91 11.02 5.56
C ALA A 228 14.31 10.54 5.17
N ASP A 229 15.08 10.08 6.15
CA ASP A 229 16.43 9.55 5.95
C ASP A 229 16.44 8.01 5.92
N HIS A 230 15.35 7.38 6.39
CA HIS A 230 15.21 5.93 6.50
C HIS A 230 13.73 5.53 6.61
N ILE A 231 13.38 4.34 6.12
CA ILE A 231 12.04 3.75 6.26
C ILE A 231 12.13 2.43 7.03
N ILE A 232 11.25 2.21 7.99
CA ILE A 232 10.99 0.88 8.57
C ILE A 232 9.55 0.54 8.21
N THR A 233 9.31 -0.63 7.62
CA THR A 233 7.95 -1.09 7.28
C THR A 233 7.82 -2.59 7.54
N MET A 234 6.64 -3.17 7.37
CA MET A 234 6.41 -4.61 7.53
C MET A 234 5.64 -5.17 6.33
N ASP A 235 6.06 -6.36 5.89
CA ASP A 235 5.42 -7.18 4.84
C ASP A 235 4.91 -6.37 3.64
N LEU A 236 5.78 -5.59 3.01
CA LEU A 236 5.49 -4.93 1.72
C LEU A 236 4.81 -5.92 0.74
N HIS A 237 3.67 -5.49 0.19
CA HIS A 237 2.85 -6.30 -0.72
C HIS A 237 3.67 -6.83 -1.91
N ASP A 238 4.47 -5.95 -2.53
CA ASP A 238 5.53 -6.34 -3.46
C ASP A 238 6.91 -6.02 -2.84
N PRO A 239 7.76 -7.03 -2.56
CA PRO A 239 9.11 -6.78 -2.04
C PRO A 239 9.97 -5.85 -2.90
N GLN A 240 9.65 -5.69 -4.20
CA GLN A 240 10.35 -4.79 -5.12
C GLN A 240 10.22 -3.32 -4.74
N TYR A 241 9.22 -2.94 -3.94
CA TYR A 241 9.02 -1.55 -3.47
C TYR A 241 10.25 -0.98 -2.75
N GLN A 242 11.09 -1.82 -2.14
CA GLN A 242 12.34 -1.37 -1.53
C GLN A 242 13.26 -0.65 -2.53
N GLY A 243 13.23 -1.06 -3.80
CA GLY A 243 14.05 -0.46 -4.85
C GLY A 243 13.54 0.89 -5.37
N PHE A 244 12.38 1.37 -4.88
CA PHE A 244 11.85 2.69 -5.24
C PHE A 244 12.30 3.80 -4.29
N PHE A 245 12.97 3.44 -3.19
CA PHE A 245 13.55 4.41 -2.29
C PHE A 245 15.02 4.63 -2.62
N ASP A 246 15.42 5.90 -2.69
CA ASP A 246 16.83 6.30 -2.70
C ASP A 246 17.45 6.22 -1.29
N ILE A 247 16.61 6.06 -0.26
CA ILE A 247 16.97 5.94 1.15
C ILE A 247 16.86 4.48 1.63
N PRO A 248 17.61 4.07 2.67
CA PRO A 248 17.52 2.72 3.21
C PRO A 248 16.13 2.37 3.74
N VAL A 249 15.68 1.15 3.42
CA VAL A 249 14.38 0.59 3.82
C VAL A 249 14.60 -0.74 4.55
N ASP A 250 14.18 -0.80 5.81
CA ASP A 250 14.08 -2.05 6.55
C ASP A 250 12.65 -2.61 6.43
N ASN A 251 12.46 -3.62 5.59
CA ASN A 251 11.20 -4.35 5.50
C ASN A 251 11.20 -5.53 6.47
N LEU A 252 10.46 -5.39 7.56
CA LEU A 252 10.25 -6.43 8.57
C LEU A 252 9.28 -7.49 8.03
N TYR A 253 9.38 -8.72 8.54
CA TYR A 253 8.55 -9.84 8.04
C TYR A 253 7.71 -10.46 9.16
N GLY A 254 6.39 -10.34 9.05
CA GLY A 254 5.40 -10.91 9.96
C GLY A 254 5.31 -12.44 9.87
N ARG A 255 5.85 -13.05 8.80
CA ARG A 255 5.91 -14.52 8.63
C ARG A 255 6.43 -15.28 9.86
N HIS A 256 7.35 -14.70 10.64
CA HIS A 256 7.89 -15.33 11.84
C HIS A 256 6.86 -15.37 12.97
N LEU A 257 6.07 -14.31 13.12
CA LEU A 257 4.97 -14.24 14.09
C LEU A 257 3.87 -15.23 13.72
N LEU A 258 3.48 -15.27 12.44
CA LEU A 258 2.49 -16.21 11.93
C LEU A 258 2.95 -17.66 12.12
N ARG A 259 4.21 -17.97 11.78
CA ARG A 259 4.82 -19.28 12.00
C ARG A 259 4.79 -19.67 13.49
N GLN A 260 5.18 -18.75 14.37
CA GLN A 260 5.16 -18.99 15.81
C GLN A 260 3.75 -19.26 16.32
N TYR A 261 2.75 -18.51 15.85
CA TYR A 261 1.36 -18.74 16.19
C TYR A 261 0.87 -20.12 15.74
N ILE A 262 1.20 -20.53 14.51
CA ILE A 262 0.85 -21.87 13.99
C ILE A 262 1.47 -22.94 14.90
N ALA A 263 2.77 -22.84 15.19
CA ALA A 263 3.50 -23.82 15.98
C ALA A 263 3.03 -23.89 17.44
N GLN A 264 2.69 -22.76 18.07
CA GLN A 264 2.37 -22.70 19.50
C GLN A 264 0.87 -22.80 19.80
N ARG A 265 -0.01 -22.45 18.85
CA ARG A 265 -1.46 -22.41 19.06
C ARG A 265 -2.20 -23.42 18.20
N ILE A 266 -1.93 -23.46 16.89
CA ILE A 266 -2.73 -24.28 15.95
C ILE A 266 -2.30 -25.75 16.02
N LEU A 267 -1.02 -26.07 15.80
CA LEU A 267 -0.54 -27.45 15.72
C LEU A 267 -0.85 -28.28 16.99
N PRO A 268 -0.63 -27.76 18.23
CA PRO A 268 -0.93 -28.52 19.44
C PRO A 268 -2.42 -28.83 19.61
N GLN A 269 -3.31 -27.98 19.09
CA GLN A 269 -4.76 -28.17 19.20
C GLN A 269 -5.30 -29.20 18.20
N HIS A 270 -4.59 -29.45 17.10
CA HIS A 270 -5.11 -30.24 15.97
C HIS A 270 -4.30 -31.49 15.65
N GLY A 271 -3.40 -31.92 16.55
CA GLY A 271 -2.68 -33.18 16.42
C GLY A 271 -1.46 -33.12 15.49
N GLY A 272 -0.82 -31.95 15.35
CA GLY A 272 0.46 -31.80 14.67
C GLY A 272 0.38 -31.43 13.19
N VAL A 273 1.51 -31.57 12.50
CA VAL A 273 1.72 -31.12 11.12
C VAL A 273 0.92 -31.93 10.09
N ASP A 274 0.75 -33.24 10.31
CA ASP A 274 0.13 -34.16 9.34
C ASP A 274 -1.36 -33.85 9.08
N ARG A 275 -2.03 -33.25 10.07
CA ARG A 275 -3.44 -32.85 9.99
C ARG A 275 -3.66 -31.43 9.48
N CYS A 276 -2.59 -30.69 9.22
CA CYS A 276 -2.68 -29.29 8.81
C CYS A 276 -2.08 -29.10 7.41
N VAL A 277 -2.61 -28.12 6.67
CA VAL A 277 -2.08 -27.73 5.35
C VAL A 277 -2.04 -26.20 5.26
N ILE A 278 -0.93 -25.66 4.80
CA ILE A 278 -0.78 -24.23 4.51
C ILE A 278 -1.38 -23.96 3.13
N VAL A 279 -2.22 -22.95 3.03
CA VAL A 279 -2.92 -22.61 1.78
C VAL A 279 -2.62 -21.18 1.37
N SER A 280 -2.22 -20.96 0.11
CA SER A 280 -2.19 -19.62 -0.47
C SER A 280 -3.54 -19.29 -1.13
N PRO A 281 -4.18 -18.15 -0.81
CA PRO A 281 -5.48 -17.77 -1.37
C PRO A 281 -5.42 -17.35 -2.85
N ASP A 282 -4.23 -16.99 -3.34
CA ASP A 282 -3.96 -16.71 -4.74
C ASP A 282 -2.51 -17.08 -5.15
N ALA A 283 -2.19 -16.93 -6.43
CA ALA A 283 -0.86 -17.22 -6.97
C ALA A 283 0.24 -16.23 -6.52
N GLY A 284 -0.12 -14.99 -6.18
CA GLY A 284 0.84 -13.97 -5.73
C GLY A 284 1.40 -14.30 -4.35
N GLY A 285 0.54 -14.80 -3.45
CA GLY A 285 0.93 -15.22 -2.10
C GLY A 285 1.70 -16.54 -1.99
N ALA A 286 1.84 -17.29 -3.10
CA ALA A 286 2.35 -18.67 -3.07
C ALA A 286 3.74 -18.77 -2.40
N LYS A 287 4.70 -17.91 -2.78
CA LYS A 287 6.05 -17.90 -2.20
C LYS A 287 6.03 -17.66 -0.68
N ARG A 288 5.13 -16.80 -0.19
CA ARG A 288 4.98 -16.49 1.24
C ARG A 288 4.47 -17.70 1.99
N ALA A 289 3.41 -18.31 1.49
CA ALA A 289 2.79 -19.48 2.08
C ALA A 289 3.73 -20.70 2.07
N THR A 290 4.39 -21.00 0.95
CA THR A 290 5.38 -22.08 0.84
C THR A 290 6.56 -21.87 1.81
N SER A 291 7.08 -20.65 1.95
CA SER A 291 8.15 -20.35 2.91
C SER A 291 7.78 -20.69 4.36
N ILE A 292 6.51 -20.54 4.75
CA ILE A 292 6.04 -20.93 6.09
C ILE A 292 5.87 -22.45 6.15
N ALA A 293 5.27 -23.06 5.13
CA ALA A 293 5.05 -24.50 5.04
C ALA A 293 6.36 -25.29 5.16
N ASP A 294 7.38 -24.92 4.36
CA ASP A 294 8.70 -25.54 4.38
C ASP A 294 9.36 -25.42 5.76
N SER A 295 9.24 -24.25 6.40
CA SER A 295 9.84 -24.01 7.72
C SER A 295 9.22 -24.82 8.86
N LEU A 296 8.00 -25.32 8.65
CA LEU A 296 7.25 -26.13 9.62
C LEU A 296 7.16 -27.61 9.19
N GLY A 297 7.67 -27.98 8.01
CA GLY A 297 7.51 -29.32 7.45
C GLY A 297 6.05 -29.67 7.13
N MET A 298 5.24 -28.68 6.74
CA MET A 298 3.82 -28.85 6.44
C MET A 298 3.57 -28.95 4.94
N GLU A 299 2.50 -29.64 4.56
CA GLU A 299 2.02 -29.62 3.17
C GLU A 299 1.52 -28.24 2.76
N PHE A 300 1.58 -27.98 1.44
CA PHE A 300 1.17 -26.74 0.81
C PHE A 300 0.06 -26.98 -0.23
N ALA A 301 -0.91 -26.07 -0.28
CA ALA A 301 -1.94 -26.00 -1.31
C ALA A 301 -2.09 -24.56 -1.84
N LEU A 302 -2.58 -24.44 -3.07
CA LEU A 302 -2.71 -23.16 -3.77
C LEU A 302 -4.12 -23.03 -4.36
N ILE A 303 -4.74 -21.89 -4.13
CA ILE A 303 -5.96 -21.50 -4.82
C ILE A 303 -5.59 -20.57 -5.97
N HIS A 304 -6.04 -20.90 -7.18
CA HIS A 304 -5.86 -20.07 -8.36
C HIS A 304 -7.21 -19.56 -8.85
N LYS A 305 -7.30 -18.26 -9.15
CA LYS A 305 -8.50 -17.66 -9.71
C LYS A 305 -8.36 -17.59 -11.23
N GLU A 306 -9.10 -18.43 -11.94
CA GLU A 306 -9.20 -18.37 -13.39
C GLU A 306 -10.02 -17.14 -13.79
N ARG A 307 -9.34 -16.13 -14.33
CA ARG A 307 -10.01 -14.98 -14.94
C ARG A 307 -10.46 -15.40 -16.34
N ARG A 308 -11.68 -15.92 -16.47
CA ARG A 308 -12.33 -15.99 -17.79
C ARG A 308 -12.43 -14.56 -18.31
N ALA A 309 -11.62 -14.23 -19.32
CA ALA A 309 -11.84 -13.04 -20.11
C ALA A 309 -13.30 -13.07 -20.57
N ARG A 310 -13.96 -11.92 -20.65
CA ARG A 310 -15.27 -11.81 -21.30
C ARG A 310 -15.08 -12.29 -22.74
N GLN A 311 -15.29 -13.59 -22.99
CA GLN A 311 -15.40 -14.07 -24.35
C GLN A 311 -16.68 -13.44 -24.87
N HIS A 312 -16.51 -12.67 -25.94
CA HIS A 312 -17.58 -12.14 -26.76
C HIS A 312 -18.54 -13.30 -27.07
N ASP A 313 -19.75 -13.27 -26.49
CA ASP A 313 -20.77 -14.24 -26.84
C ASP A 313 -21.06 -14.11 -28.34
N ASN A 314 -20.83 -15.19 -29.08
CA ASN A 314 -21.59 -15.45 -30.30
C ASN A 314 -23.05 -15.75 -29.86
N PRO A 315 -24.06 -15.02 -30.36
CA PRO A 315 -25.41 -15.08 -29.84
C PRO A 315 -26.18 -16.26 -30.44
N THR A 316 -25.79 -17.50 -30.16
CA THR A 316 -26.49 -18.66 -30.76
C THR A 316 -26.93 -19.77 -29.83
N TYR A 317 -26.57 -19.77 -28.54
CA TYR A 317 -27.16 -20.74 -27.60
C TYR A 317 -27.41 -20.11 -26.24
N GLN A 318 -28.63 -19.62 -26.04
CA GLN A 318 -29.16 -19.30 -24.71
C GLN A 318 -29.52 -20.61 -24.00
N THR A 319 -28.59 -21.14 -23.21
CA THR A 319 -28.94 -22.12 -22.18
C THR A 319 -29.35 -21.38 -20.92
N ASN A 320 -30.57 -21.60 -20.45
CA ASN A 320 -31.09 -21.11 -19.17
C ASN A 320 -30.20 -21.62 -18.01
N GLY A 321 -29.26 -20.78 -17.56
CA GLY A 321 -28.37 -21.11 -16.45
C GLY A 321 -27.69 -19.85 -15.95
N VAL A 322 -28.19 -19.34 -14.82
CA VAL A 322 -27.57 -18.39 -13.87
C VAL A 322 -26.34 -17.64 -14.42
N ASN A 323 -26.54 -16.36 -14.77
CA ASN A 323 -25.48 -15.38 -15.00
C ASN A 323 -24.57 -15.27 -13.77
N SER A 324 -23.56 -16.13 -13.67
CA SER A 324 -22.53 -16.04 -12.65
C SER A 324 -21.23 -15.64 -13.33
N ASN A 325 -21.04 -14.33 -13.49
CA ASN A 325 -19.75 -13.68 -13.82
C ASN A 325 -18.70 -13.87 -12.69
N SER A 326 -18.76 -14.98 -11.96
CA SER A 326 -17.83 -15.31 -10.89
C SER A 326 -16.68 -16.12 -11.49
N SER A 327 -15.49 -15.51 -11.50
CA SER A 327 -14.26 -16.18 -11.92
C SER A 327 -14.10 -17.48 -11.13
N ALA A 328 -13.93 -18.60 -11.83
CA ALA A 328 -13.82 -19.92 -11.20
C ALA A 328 -12.56 -19.99 -10.33
N LEU A 329 -12.69 -20.57 -9.14
CA LEU A 329 -11.56 -20.84 -8.25
C LEU A 329 -11.16 -22.32 -8.41
N LEU A 330 -9.88 -22.55 -8.66
CA LEU A 330 -9.26 -23.86 -8.78
C LEU A 330 -8.39 -24.10 -7.55
N LEU A 331 -8.48 -25.29 -6.96
CA LEU A 331 -7.63 -25.71 -5.85
C LEU A 331 -6.59 -26.71 -6.36
N VAL A 332 -5.33 -26.50 -5.99
CA VAL A 332 -4.22 -27.42 -6.21
C VAL A 332 -3.65 -27.82 -4.86
N GLY A 333 -3.62 -29.13 -4.57
CA GLY A 333 -3.17 -29.69 -3.29
C GLY A 333 -4.29 -30.42 -2.52
N HIS A 334 -3.91 -31.34 -1.63
CA HIS A 334 -4.86 -32.15 -0.86
C HIS A 334 -5.28 -31.46 0.45
N VAL A 335 -6.58 -31.16 0.58
CA VAL A 335 -7.14 -30.42 1.73
C VAL A 335 -8.21 -31.19 2.51
N ARG A 336 -8.65 -32.33 1.98
CA ARG A 336 -9.74 -33.11 2.56
C ARG A 336 -9.34 -33.62 3.94
N GLU A 337 -10.25 -33.46 4.91
CA GLU A 337 -10.08 -33.89 6.30
C GLU A 337 -8.86 -33.26 7.01
N LYS A 338 -8.36 -32.14 6.47
CA LYS A 338 -7.28 -31.35 7.06
C LYS A 338 -7.76 -29.99 7.58
N ILE A 339 -6.96 -29.42 8.48
CA ILE A 339 -7.05 -28.03 8.92
C ILE A 339 -6.32 -27.17 7.91
N CYS A 340 -7.06 -26.32 7.21
CA CYS A 340 -6.48 -25.41 6.23
C CYS A 340 -6.11 -24.09 6.90
N ILE A 341 -4.89 -23.60 6.65
CA ILE A 341 -4.39 -22.34 7.19
C ILE A 341 -4.05 -21.43 6.01
N LEU A 342 -4.95 -20.51 5.70
CA LEU A 342 -4.75 -19.49 4.67
C LEU A 342 -3.71 -18.48 5.15
N ILE A 343 -2.69 -18.20 4.33
CA ILE A 343 -1.66 -17.20 4.60
C ILE A 343 -1.76 -16.09 3.56
N ASP A 344 -1.88 -14.85 4.01
CA ASP A 344 -1.89 -13.66 3.14
C ASP A 344 -1.14 -12.49 3.81
N ASP A 345 -0.76 -11.46 3.06
CA ASP A 345 -0.17 -10.24 3.64
C ASP A 345 -1.26 -9.27 4.02
N LEU A 346 -2.30 -9.13 3.20
CA LEU A 346 -3.26 -8.06 3.37
C LEU A 346 -4.68 -8.52 3.04
N ALA A 347 -5.59 -8.28 3.98
CA ALA A 347 -7.02 -8.50 3.79
C ALA A 347 -7.75 -7.16 3.88
N ASP A 348 -8.30 -6.73 2.74
CA ASP A 348 -9.09 -5.50 2.61
C ASP A 348 -10.57 -5.81 2.77
N THR A 349 -11.32 -6.00 1.68
CA THR A 349 -12.73 -6.44 1.75
C THR A 349 -12.89 -7.89 2.21
N SER A 350 -11.79 -8.64 2.42
CA SER A 350 -11.82 -10.07 2.80
C SER A 350 -12.55 -11.00 1.83
N ASN A 351 -12.88 -10.55 0.62
CA ASN A 351 -13.53 -11.38 -0.41
C ASN A 351 -12.69 -12.60 -0.80
N THR A 352 -11.37 -12.43 -0.95
CA THR A 352 -10.48 -13.52 -1.37
C THR A 352 -10.46 -14.64 -0.33
N ILE A 353 -10.17 -14.31 0.94
CA ILE A 353 -10.07 -15.30 2.02
C ILE A 353 -11.41 -15.98 2.35
N THR A 354 -12.54 -15.27 2.23
CA THR A 354 -13.86 -15.87 2.51
C THR A 354 -14.35 -16.77 1.37
N ARG A 355 -14.06 -16.41 0.11
CA ARG A 355 -14.30 -17.31 -1.04
C ARG A 355 -13.40 -18.54 -1.00
N ALA A 356 -12.12 -18.35 -0.62
CA ALA A 356 -11.19 -19.46 -0.40
C ALA A 356 -11.70 -20.40 0.69
N ALA A 357 -12.17 -19.87 1.82
CA ALA A 357 -12.76 -20.68 2.89
C ALA A 357 -13.99 -21.48 2.42
N LYS A 358 -14.88 -20.87 1.61
CA LYS A 358 -16.03 -21.56 1.03
C LYS A 358 -15.59 -22.73 0.12
N LEU A 359 -14.58 -22.51 -0.72
CA LEU A 359 -13.99 -23.55 -1.56
C LEU A 359 -13.41 -24.69 -0.70
N LEU A 360 -12.54 -24.36 0.25
CA LEU A 360 -11.88 -25.35 1.11
C LEU A 360 -12.88 -26.20 1.91
N LYS A 361 -13.93 -25.59 2.48
CA LYS A 361 -14.99 -26.33 3.17
C LYS A 361 -15.73 -27.28 2.22
N ARG A 362 -15.99 -26.86 0.97
CA ARG A 362 -16.63 -27.71 -0.04
C ARG A 362 -15.74 -28.90 -0.45
N GLU A 363 -14.44 -28.69 -0.53
CA GLU A 363 -13.45 -29.76 -0.81
C GLU A 363 -13.12 -30.63 0.43
N GLY A 364 -13.84 -30.45 1.54
CA GLY A 364 -13.77 -31.33 2.70
C GLY A 364 -12.80 -30.90 3.81
N ALA A 365 -12.34 -29.64 3.84
CA ALA A 365 -11.53 -29.13 4.95
C ALA A 365 -12.31 -29.12 6.27
N THR A 366 -11.70 -29.63 7.35
CA THR A 366 -12.33 -29.71 8.67
C THR A 366 -12.47 -28.32 9.29
N LYS A 367 -11.39 -27.54 9.33
CA LYS A 367 -11.38 -26.14 9.77
C LYS A 367 -10.59 -25.28 8.80
N VAL A 368 -10.93 -23.99 8.74
CA VAL A 368 -10.22 -23.00 7.93
C VAL A 368 -9.84 -21.81 8.80
N TYR A 369 -8.54 -21.63 9.00
CA TYR A 369 -7.94 -20.46 9.63
C TYR A 369 -7.46 -19.50 8.55
N ALA A 370 -7.54 -18.19 8.78
CA ALA A 370 -6.87 -17.20 7.94
C ALA A 370 -5.91 -16.36 8.79
N LEU A 371 -4.63 -16.35 8.42
CA LEU A 371 -3.57 -15.61 9.08
C LEU A 371 -3.07 -14.55 8.08
N VAL A 372 -3.26 -13.29 8.44
CA VAL A 372 -2.98 -12.15 7.56
C VAL A 372 -2.12 -11.15 8.33
N THR A 373 -1.08 -10.59 7.72
CA THR A 373 -0.31 -9.54 8.41
C THR A 373 -1.16 -8.29 8.60
N HIS A 374 -1.64 -7.67 7.52
CA HIS A 374 -2.37 -6.41 7.50
C HIS A 374 -3.88 -6.64 7.33
N GLY A 375 -4.61 -6.59 8.45
CA GLY A 375 -6.08 -6.57 8.43
C GLY A 375 -6.62 -5.16 8.17
N VAL A 376 -6.71 -4.74 6.91
CA VAL A 376 -7.36 -3.45 6.57
C VAL A 376 -8.88 -3.53 6.81
N LEU A 377 -9.48 -4.69 6.51
CA LEU A 377 -10.87 -5.04 6.85
C LEU A 377 -11.92 -3.96 6.53
N SER A 378 -11.80 -3.31 5.36
CA SER A 378 -12.69 -2.22 4.96
C SER A 378 -14.10 -2.67 4.58
N GLY A 379 -15.05 -1.74 4.65
CA GLY A 379 -16.45 -1.97 4.27
C GLY A 379 -17.12 -3.01 5.16
N ASP A 380 -17.76 -4.00 4.53
CA ASP A 380 -18.48 -5.10 5.17
C ASP A 380 -17.57 -6.31 5.46
N ALA A 381 -16.25 -6.13 5.52
CA ALA A 381 -15.30 -7.23 5.70
C ALA A 381 -15.53 -8.01 6.99
N VAL A 382 -15.83 -7.33 8.11
CA VAL A 382 -16.07 -7.95 9.41
C VAL A 382 -17.33 -8.83 9.35
N GLU A 383 -18.43 -8.32 8.80
CA GLU A 383 -19.66 -9.07 8.57
C GLU A 383 -19.44 -10.25 7.64
N ARG A 384 -18.67 -10.04 6.57
CA ARG A 384 -18.32 -11.09 5.61
C ARG A 384 -17.53 -12.21 6.28
N ILE A 385 -16.54 -11.86 7.11
CA ILE A 385 -15.78 -12.83 7.91
C ILE A 385 -16.73 -13.58 8.84
N PHE A 386 -17.58 -12.87 9.59
CA PHE A 386 -18.51 -13.45 10.55
C PHE A 386 -19.42 -14.52 9.91
N HIS A 387 -20.02 -14.22 8.75
CA HIS A 387 -20.90 -15.13 8.02
C HIS A 387 -20.17 -16.18 7.17
N SER A 388 -18.85 -16.06 6.98
CA SER A 388 -18.07 -17.01 6.18
C SER A 388 -17.78 -18.32 6.91
N GLY A 389 -17.35 -19.31 6.13
CA GLY A 389 -16.85 -20.60 6.63
C GLY A 389 -15.46 -20.56 7.27
N LEU A 390 -14.90 -19.38 7.56
CA LEU A 390 -13.69 -19.24 8.37
C LEU A 390 -14.01 -19.60 9.83
N ASP A 391 -13.15 -20.40 10.45
CA ASP A 391 -13.23 -20.76 11.86
C ASP A 391 -12.54 -19.69 12.73
N LYS A 392 -11.43 -19.12 12.25
CA LYS A 392 -10.71 -18.03 12.91
C LYS A 392 -9.93 -17.18 11.92
N VAL A 393 -9.85 -15.88 12.19
CA VAL A 393 -9.03 -14.91 11.47
C VAL A 393 -8.06 -14.29 12.45
N LEU A 394 -6.77 -14.38 12.14
CA LEU A 394 -5.69 -13.75 12.86
C LEU A 394 -5.15 -12.61 11.99
N VAL A 395 -5.11 -11.42 12.56
CA VAL A 395 -4.45 -10.24 11.96
C VAL A 395 -3.37 -9.72 12.89
N THR A 396 -2.50 -8.85 12.41
CA THR A 396 -1.65 -8.05 13.31
C THR A 396 -2.26 -6.69 13.59
N ASP A 397 -1.78 -6.03 14.64
CA ASP A 397 -2.06 -4.62 14.92
C ASP A 397 -1.18 -3.66 14.10
N SER A 398 -0.62 -4.09 12.97
CA SER A 398 -0.02 -3.16 11.99
C SER A 398 -1.06 -2.13 11.49
N VAL A 399 -2.33 -2.48 11.49
CA VAL A 399 -3.46 -1.56 11.33
C VAL A 399 -4.29 -1.62 12.63
N PRO A 400 -4.83 -0.50 13.15
CA PRO A 400 -5.73 -0.54 14.30
C PRO A 400 -6.90 -1.50 14.09
N GLN A 401 -7.22 -2.29 15.12
CA GLN A 401 -8.26 -3.32 15.05
C GLN A 401 -9.40 -3.13 16.04
N ASP A 402 -9.36 -2.13 16.93
CA ASP A 402 -10.33 -1.98 18.02
C ASP A 402 -11.78 -1.93 17.52
N ASP A 403 -12.02 -1.17 16.45
CA ASP A 403 -13.35 -1.06 15.84
C ASP A 403 -13.79 -2.36 15.16
N HIS A 404 -12.85 -3.10 14.55
CA HIS A 404 -13.13 -4.40 13.94
C HIS A 404 -13.45 -5.47 15.01
N ILE A 405 -12.74 -5.45 16.14
CA ILE A 405 -13.01 -6.33 17.29
C ILE A 405 -14.37 -6.02 17.88
N ARG A 406 -14.65 -4.74 18.21
CA ARG A 406 -15.95 -4.31 18.74
C ARG A 406 -17.10 -4.77 17.86
N LYS A 407 -17.01 -4.50 16.55
CA LYS A 407 -18.01 -4.92 15.58
C LYS A 407 -18.17 -6.45 15.50
N MET A 408 -17.08 -7.21 15.58
CA MET A 408 -17.13 -8.67 15.63
C MET A 408 -17.83 -9.17 16.91
N GLU A 409 -17.56 -8.55 18.06
CA GLU A 409 -18.20 -8.89 19.34
C GLU A 409 -19.70 -8.55 19.35
N GLU A 410 -20.08 -7.40 18.80
CA GLU A 410 -21.48 -6.99 18.61
C GLU A 410 -22.24 -8.02 17.75
N LEU A 411 -21.64 -8.47 16.63
CA LEU A 411 -22.23 -9.52 15.78
C LEU A 411 -22.32 -10.86 16.52
N CYS A 412 -21.30 -11.25 17.28
CA CYS A 412 -21.34 -12.46 18.09
C CYS A 412 -22.47 -12.41 19.12
N HIS A 413 -22.64 -11.27 19.80
CA HIS A 413 -23.73 -11.06 20.76
C HIS A 413 -25.11 -11.11 20.08
N ALA A 414 -25.30 -10.36 18.99
CA ALA A 414 -26.58 -10.26 18.28
C ALA A 414 -27.07 -11.61 17.74
N TYR A 415 -26.16 -12.51 17.35
CA TYR A 415 -26.50 -13.83 16.80
C TYR A 415 -26.29 -14.98 17.79
N GLY A 416 -25.99 -14.70 19.06
CA GLY A 416 -25.78 -15.73 20.10
C GLY A 416 -24.62 -16.69 19.80
N LYS A 417 -23.57 -16.22 19.11
CA LYS A 417 -22.38 -17.02 18.77
C LYS A 417 -21.23 -16.74 19.74
N PRO A 418 -20.35 -17.73 20.00
CA PRO A 418 -19.14 -17.48 20.77
C PRO A 418 -18.26 -16.42 20.09
N GLY A 419 -17.64 -15.56 20.90
CA GLY A 419 -16.67 -14.56 20.45
C GLY A 419 -15.33 -15.16 20.01
N GLY A 420 -14.39 -14.30 19.62
CA GLY A 420 -13.00 -14.69 19.34
C GLY A 420 -12.73 -15.23 17.93
N LYS A 421 -13.65 -14.98 16.98
CA LYS A 421 -13.42 -15.31 15.56
C LYS A 421 -12.35 -14.41 14.91
N LEU A 422 -12.18 -13.18 15.40
CA LEU A 422 -11.08 -12.28 15.03
C LEU A 422 -10.11 -12.18 16.21
N GLU A 423 -8.82 -12.43 15.97
CA GLU A 423 -7.74 -12.32 16.96
C GLU A 423 -6.64 -11.42 16.39
N VAL A 424 -5.97 -10.67 17.28
CA VAL A 424 -4.94 -9.69 16.91
C VAL A 424 -3.62 -10.05 17.56
N LEU A 425 -2.55 -10.11 16.77
CA LEU A 425 -1.18 -10.22 17.24
C LEU A 425 -0.52 -8.85 17.32
N ASN A 426 0.09 -8.56 18.46
CA ASN A 426 0.88 -7.36 18.65
C ASN A 426 2.23 -7.43 17.93
N VAL A 427 2.58 -6.39 17.17
CA VAL A 427 3.86 -6.25 16.45
C VAL A 427 4.80 -5.25 17.10
N ALA A 428 4.40 -4.60 18.20
CA ALA A 428 5.17 -3.55 18.85
C ALA A 428 6.58 -4.00 19.23
N GLY A 429 6.71 -5.22 19.77
CA GLY A 429 8.02 -5.79 20.11
C GLY A 429 8.96 -5.93 18.89
N VAL A 430 8.43 -6.21 17.70
CA VAL A 430 9.21 -6.33 16.46
C VAL A 430 9.70 -4.94 15.99
N PHE A 431 8.83 -3.93 16.03
CA PHE A 431 9.19 -2.56 15.67
C PHE A 431 10.14 -1.91 16.70
N ALA A 432 9.89 -2.12 17.99
CA ALA A 432 10.78 -1.67 19.07
C ALA A 432 12.20 -2.22 18.88
N GLU A 433 12.31 -3.52 18.58
CA GLU A 433 13.60 -4.14 18.33
C GLU A 433 14.30 -3.59 17.07
N ALA A 434 13.54 -3.33 15.99
CA ALA A 434 14.08 -2.71 14.78
C ALA A 434 14.62 -1.29 15.05
N ILE A 435 13.84 -0.45 15.73
CA ILE A 435 14.22 0.91 16.16
C ILE A 435 15.49 0.86 17.03
N ARG A 436 15.54 -0.06 18.00
CA ARG A 436 16.69 -0.24 18.89
C ARG A 436 17.96 -0.63 18.12
N ARG A 437 17.85 -1.53 17.14
CA ARG A 437 18.98 -1.99 16.31
C ARG A 437 19.49 -0.92 15.36
N GLN A 438 18.61 -0.14 14.73
CA GLN A 438 19.00 0.93 13.82
C GLN A 438 19.87 1.99 14.54
N ARG A 439 19.62 2.22 15.83
CA ARG A 439 20.51 3.03 16.69
C ARG A 439 21.84 2.33 16.99
N GLY A 440 21.79 1.05 17.38
CA GLY A 440 22.98 0.28 17.78
C GLY A 440 23.99 0.04 16.65
N SER A 441 23.50 -0.28 15.44
CA SER A 441 24.34 -0.46 14.25
C SER A 441 25.10 0.81 13.87
N GLN A 442 24.51 1.99 14.11
CA GLN A 442 25.18 3.26 13.87
C GLN A 442 26.19 3.61 14.98
N TRP A 443 25.93 3.28 16.24
CA TRP A 443 26.92 3.45 17.30
C TRP A 443 28.20 2.66 17.00
N ARG A 444 28.06 1.42 16.51
CA ARG A 444 29.20 0.60 16.09
C ARG A 444 29.95 1.19 14.89
N LYS A 445 29.24 1.71 13.87
CA LYS A 445 29.87 2.41 12.74
C LYS A 445 30.62 3.66 13.20
N ASN A 446 29.98 4.51 13.99
CA ASN A 446 30.59 5.74 14.50
C ASN A 446 31.78 5.47 15.45
N ALA A 447 31.74 4.39 16.24
CA ALA A 447 32.84 3.99 17.12
C ALA A 447 34.04 3.39 16.34
N LEU A 448 33.79 2.82 15.16
CA LEU A 448 34.84 2.34 14.25
C LEU A 448 35.44 3.48 13.40
N ASP A 449 34.67 4.54 13.13
CA ASP A 449 35.10 5.71 12.35
C ASP A 449 35.78 6.80 13.21
N THR A 450 35.73 6.71 14.55
CA THR A 450 36.53 7.55 15.44
C THR A 450 37.93 6.94 15.63
N PRO A 451 39.03 7.64 15.32
CA PRO A 451 40.37 7.17 15.66
C PRO A 451 40.47 6.98 17.18
N PRO A 452 41.25 6.00 17.68
CA PRO A 452 41.44 5.78 19.11
C PRO A 452 42.14 7.01 19.73
N GLY A 453 41.32 7.94 20.20
CA GLY A 453 41.73 9.11 20.96
C GLY A 453 42.08 8.69 22.37
N ILE A 454 43.36 8.88 22.70
CA ILE A 454 44.00 8.71 23.99
C ILE A 454 43.14 9.36 25.08
N TYR A 455 42.53 8.55 25.95
CA TYR A 455 42.09 9.02 27.26
C TYR A 455 43.19 8.63 28.26
N HIS A 456 44.04 9.60 28.57
CA HIS A 456 44.81 9.62 29.82
C HIS A 456 43.95 10.22 30.94
N SER A 457 44.27 9.78 32.16
CA SER A 457 43.73 10.08 33.51
C SER A 457 42.34 9.54 33.86
#